data_AF-A0A8T5AV81-F1
#
_entry.id   AF-A0A8T5AV81-F1
#
_cell.length_a   1.000
_cell.length_b   1.000
_cell.length_c   1.000
_cell.angle_alpha   90.00
_cell.angle_beta   90.00
_cell.angle_gamma   90.00
#
_symmetry.space_group_name_H-M   'P 1'
#
loop_
_entity.id
_entity.type
_entity.pdbx_description
1 polymer ?
#
loop_
_entity_poly.entity_id
_entity_poly.type
_entity_poly.pdbx_seq_one_letter_code
_entity_poly.pdbx_strand_id
1 'polypeptide(L)'
;MGVWEEKRLFSYDPNAGEKIIDRRGYVRYVAAGIVVGVAAAAAGAYYLAKSTKPGLTPTISPTYKPTSTTSYKPTSTSTTPKINNPPRFQYPSIDIKPKYILPTPEYTVEFTPRVTDPDDDPLSFIWYVDGKEVSRENKYSTKLSEGEHKIGLRVSDGKDEIFSERVLEVEPEQIYPTKPLYVKYKGIRMMVGWKGMRLPISTDVTNEKLDIIRNELGCNSVIIFGNEEFEDDLIEAGQLAIEKGFDRIYIAPLYLDAPIDETVQKIGKFAKKVKALREVSDSVVYMVGHEFTFDACGIVPGETHPQRLWYPIKNPEWVRSMYWKALKSILPDAFKHIIALCKKNYGYQITYAATPDEAERIVPWSDPIFESIGTDAYIWDKVGWTENWVLKHFSKLKKFGKPINVTEWGCLTYKGASQEWGFTNEDFAKYPYDEDEQASYINRYCKMLNRANISGAFLNQFDDERLKGYGLYKATIPPILVLGQVERKASTCTRATRSNNKIVPRFRLGRFLKRLRSHSTIQIRS
;
A
#
# COMPACT_ATOMS: atom_id res chain seq x y z
N MET A 1 -60.92 11.31 -12.28
CA MET A 1 -60.96 12.08 -13.54
C MET A 1 -59.81 13.07 -13.53
N GLY A 2 -58.95 13.06 -14.56
CA GLY A 2 -57.94 14.09 -14.93
C GLY A 2 -56.76 14.24 -13.98
N VAL A 3 -55.65 13.49 -14.11
CA VAL A 3 -54.50 13.67 -15.04
C VAL A 3 -53.70 14.95 -14.78
N TRP A 4 -52.53 14.78 -14.16
CA TRP A 4 -51.46 15.77 -14.06
C TRP A 4 -50.53 15.61 -15.28
N GLU A 5 -50.31 16.70 -16.01
CA GLU A 5 -49.43 16.75 -17.19
C GLU A 5 -47.94 16.73 -16.83
N GLU A 6 -47.23 15.85 -17.53
CA GLU A 6 -45.80 15.59 -17.50
C GLU A 6 -45.08 16.59 -18.43
N LYS A 7 -44.32 17.55 -17.88
CA LYS A 7 -43.41 18.39 -18.70
C LYS A 7 -42.04 17.75 -18.79
N ARG A 8 -41.82 17.03 -19.90
CA ARG A 8 -40.51 16.66 -20.45
C ARG A 8 -39.72 17.92 -20.84
N LEU A 9 -38.51 18.05 -20.31
CA LEU A 9 -37.45 18.89 -20.87
C LEU A 9 -36.19 18.02 -21.04
N PHE A 10 -36.11 17.32 -22.17
CA PHE A 10 -34.85 16.89 -22.74
C PHE A 10 -34.96 17.13 -24.25
N SER A 11 -34.32 18.20 -24.73
CA SER A 11 -34.08 18.40 -26.16
C SER A 11 -32.96 17.45 -26.58
N TYR A 12 -33.31 16.51 -27.46
CA TYR A 12 -32.39 15.63 -28.18
C TYR A 12 -31.73 16.42 -29.31
N ASP A 13 -30.40 16.57 -29.27
CA ASP A 13 -29.61 17.08 -30.38
C ASP A 13 -29.10 15.88 -31.21
N PRO A 14 -29.58 15.69 -32.46
CA PRO A 14 -29.20 14.56 -33.29
C PRO A 14 -27.83 14.70 -33.98
N ASN A 15 -27.05 15.76 -33.69
CA ASN A 15 -25.73 15.99 -34.29
C ASN A 15 -24.55 16.02 -33.29
N ALA A 16 -24.75 15.57 -32.05
CA ALA A 16 -23.65 15.33 -31.13
C ALA A 16 -22.89 14.05 -31.55
N GLY A 17 -21.99 14.18 -32.53
CA GLY A 17 -21.09 13.11 -32.93
C GLY A 17 -20.39 12.51 -31.71
N GLU A 18 -20.31 11.18 -31.66
CA GLU A 18 -19.60 10.43 -30.63
C GLU A 18 -18.19 11.01 -30.45
N LYS A 19 -18.01 11.77 -29.36
CA LYS A 19 -16.67 12.05 -28.86
C LYS A 19 -16.13 10.74 -28.35
N ILE A 20 -15.31 10.09 -29.17
CA ILE A 20 -14.38 9.05 -28.72
C ILE A 20 -13.46 9.72 -27.70
N ILE A 21 -13.70 9.43 -26.42
CA ILE A 21 -12.91 9.95 -25.30
C ILE A 21 -11.61 9.15 -25.28
N ASP A 22 -10.51 9.82 -25.62
CA ASP A 22 -9.14 9.31 -25.52
C ASP A 22 -8.83 8.88 -24.08
N ARG A 23 -8.40 7.62 -23.91
CA ARG A 23 -8.16 6.95 -22.63
C ARG A 23 -6.97 7.56 -21.86
N ARG A 24 -6.03 8.25 -22.52
CA ARG A 24 -4.78 8.75 -21.90
C ARG A 24 -4.42 10.21 -22.24
N GLY A 25 -5.32 10.97 -22.87
CA GLY A 25 -5.07 12.34 -23.38
C GLY A 25 -5.21 13.52 -22.40
N TYR A 26 -5.30 13.33 -21.07
CA TYR A 26 -5.61 14.44 -20.14
C TYR A 26 -4.39 15.25 -19.63
N VAL A 27 -3.33 15.42 -20.43
CA VAL A 27 -2.19 16.30 -20.04
C VAL A 27 -2.13 17.62 -20.83
N ARG A 28 -3.01 17.87 -21.80
CA ARG A 28 -2.84 19.06 -22.69
C ARG A 28 -3.76 20.26 -22.51
N TYR A 29 -4.77 20.29 -21.62
CA TYR A 29 -5.72 21.42 -21.61
C TYR A 29 -6.19 22.02 -20.27
N VAL A 30 -5.49 21.83 -19.14
CA VAL A 30 -5.81 22.59 -17.91
C VAL A 30 -4.63 23.46 -17.38
N ALA A 31 -3.44 23.39 -17.99
CA ALA A 31 -2.31 24.24 -17.59
C ALA A 31 -2.33 25.68 -18.15
N ALA A 32 -3.45 26.15 -18.71
CA ALA A 32 -3.59 27.53 -19.19
C ALA A 32 -4.91 28.14 -18.70
N GLY A 33 -4.95 28.57 -17.44
CA GLY A 33 -6.13 29.23 -16.87
C GLY A 33 -5.96 29.57 -15.39
N ILE A 34 -5.37 30.74 -15.14
CA ILE A 34 -5.15 31.43 -13.86
C ILE A 34 -6.32 31.28 -12.85
N VAL A 35 -5.98 31.02 -11.57
CA VAL A 35 -6.41 31.68 -10.29
C VAL A 35 -6.60 30.57 -9.20
N VAL A 36 -5.96 30.47 -8.00
CA VAL A 36 -5.42 31.40 -6.99
C VAL A 36 -4.18 30.75 -6.30
N GLY A 37 -3.06 31.49 -6.22
CA GLY A 37 -1.96 31.18 -5.31
C GLY A 37 -2.20 31.74 -3.90
N VAL A 38 -1.70 31.05 -2.87
CA VAL A 38 -1.17 31.58 -1.59
C VAL A 38 -0.75 30.44 -0.62
N ALA A 39 -1.23 29.20 -0.76
CA ALA A 39 -0.92 28.14 0.22
C ALA A 39 0.46 27.46 0.08
N ALA A 40 1.02 27.38 -1.14
CA ALA A 40 2.25 26.60 -1.39
C ALA A 40 3.56 27.26 -0.87
N ALA A 41 3.55 28.55 -0.57
CA ALA A 41 4.76 29.28 -0.16
C ALA A 41 5.12 29.11 1.33
N ALA A 42 4.17 28.72 2.19
CA ALA A 42 4.40 28.64 3.63
C ALA A 42 5.11 27.35 4.07
N ALA A 43 4.87 26.22 3.38
CA ALA A 43 5.47 24.94 3.73
C ALA A 43 6.96 24.85 3.37
N GLY A 44 7.38 25.48 2.26
CA GLY A 44 8.78 25.52 1.84
C GLY A 44 9.68 26.39 2.73
N ALA A 45 9.14 27.47 3.31
CA ALA A 45 9.90 28.38 4.17
C ALA A 45 10.20 27.78 5.56
N TYR A 46 9.36 26.87 6.06
CA TYR A 46 9.55 26.22 7.36
C TYR A 46 10.73 25.24 7.36
N TYR A 47 11.04 24.61 6.22
CA TYR A 47 12.16 23.67 6.08
C TYR A 47 13.52 24.36 5.88
N LEU A 48 13.56 25.54 5.24
CA LEU A 48 14.79 26.32 5.05
C LEU A 48 15.27 27.04 6.32
N ALA A 49 14.37 27.32 7.27
CA ALA A 49 14.72 28.00 8.52
C ALA A 49 15.39 27.10 9.58
N LYS A 50 15.44 25.78 9.38
CA LYS A 50 15.94 24.81 10.38
C LYS A 50 17.33 24.23 10.09
N SER A 51 17.97 24.62 8.99
CA SER A 51 19.30 24.11 8.59
C SER A 51 20.47 25.06 8.87
N THR A 52 20.27 26.18 9.57
CA THR A 52 21.38 27.09 9.92
C THR A 52 21.62 27.14 11.42
N LYS A 53 22.77 26.61 11.85
CA LYS A 53 23.46 27.05 13.06
C LYS A 53 24.89 27.46 12.71
N PRO A 54 25.46 28.48 13.40
CA PRO A 54 26.60 29.24 12.90
C PRO A 54 27.92 28.92 13.61
N GLY A 55 29.01 29.03 12.85
CA GLY A 55 30.27 29.71 13.22
C GLY A 55 31.18 29.12 14.30
N LEU A 56 32.41 28.77 13.91
CA LEU A 56 33.62 29.03 14.71
C LEU A 56 34.77 29.48 13.79
N THR A 57 35.36 30.61 14.17
CA THR A 57 36.39 31.43 13.50
C THR A 57 37.82 30.87 13.57
N PRO A 58 38.75 31.37 12.72
CA PRO A 58 40.14 30.91 12.65
C PRO A 58 41.08 31.72 13.57
N THR A 59 42.13 31.07 14.09
CA THR A 59 43.22 31.72 14.85
C THR A 59 44.56 31.52 14.14
N ILE A 60 45.34 32.60 14.06
CA ILE A 60 46.57 32.79 13.29
C ILE A 60 47.82 32.79 14.21
N SER A 61 48.87 32.04 13.80
CA SER A 61 50.35 32.21 13.99
C SER A 61 51.03 32.06 15.38
N PRO A 62 52.39 31.82 15.50
CA PRO A 62 53.46 31.97 14.50
C PRO A 62 54.55 30.86 14.36
N THR A 63 55.32 31.04 13.27
CA THR A 63 56.64 30.57 12.82
C THR A 63 57.63 29.83 13.75
N TYR A 64 58.26 28.77 13.20
CA TYR A 64 59.70 28.47 13.39
C TYR A 64 60.28 27.76 12.15
N LYS A 65 61.32 28.34 11.52
CA LYS A 65 62.21 27.66 10.55
C LYS A 65 63.37 27.04 11.34
N PRO A 66 63.87 25.86 10.93
CA PRO A 66 65.23 25.89 10.42
C PRO A 66 65.46 25.04 9.16
N THR A 67 66.20 25.68 8.26
CA THR A 67 67.24 25.21 7.34
C THR A 67 67.51 23.71 7.21
N SER A 68 67.21 23.23 6.00
CA SER A 68 67.96 22.32 5.12
C SER A 68 69.15 21.53 5.69
N THR A 69 69.01 20.20 5.68
CA THR A 69 70.14 19.30 5.38
C THR A 69 69.66 18.25 4.39
N THR A 70 70.29 18.29 3.22
CA THR A 70 70.06 17.44 2.06
C THR A 70 70.38 15.98 2.39
N SER A 71 69.41 15.08 2.23
CA SER A 71 69.71 13.67 1.97
C SER A 71 68.96 13.26 0.72
N TYR A 72 69.72 13.02 -0.35
CA TYR A 72 69.22 12.39 -1.56
C TYR A 72 68.73 10.99 -1.20
N LYS A 73 67.41 10.80 -1.22
CA LYS A 73 66.79 9.48 -1.29
C LYS A 73 66.27 9.34 -2.72
N PRO A 74 66.71 8.36 -3.51
CA PRO A 74 66.04 8.07 -4.77
C PRO A 74 64.68 7.48 -4.41
N THR A 75 63.65 8.33 -4.38
CA THR A 75 62.28 7.85 -4.38
C THR A 75 61.98 7.41 -5.81
N SER A 76 62.27 6.14 -6.10
CA SER A 76 61.52 5.41 -7.11
C SER A 76 60.08 5.37 -6.62
N THR A 77 59.24 6.32 -7.08
CA THR A 77 57.80 6.13 -7.08
C THR A 77 57.50 4.97 -8.02
N SER A 78 57.59 3.75 -7.50
CA SER A 78 56.83 2.62 -8.02
C SER A 78 55.36 2.95 -7.77
N THR A 79 54.75 3.73 -8.65
CA THR A 79 53.29 3.73 -8.80
C THR A 79 52.93 2.35 -9.31
N THR A 80 52.61 1.43 -8.41
CA THR A 80 51.82 0.25 -8.76
C THR A 80 50.57 0.76 -9.49
N PRO A 81 50.31 0.34 -10.75
CA PRO A 81 49.09 0.71 -11.44
C PRO A 81 47.91 0.34 -10.53
N LYS A 82 47.03 1.30 -10.23
CA LYS A 82 45.77 1.00 -9.56
C LYS A 82 45.02 0.04 -10.49
N ILE A 83 44.86 -1.22 -10.06
CA ILE A 83 44.16 -2.24 -10.84
C ILE A 83 42.70 -1.79 -10.97
N ASN A 84 42.19 -1.72 -12.20
CA ASN A 84 40.81 -1.34 -12.45
C ASN A 84 39.85 -2.45 -12.02
N ASN A 85 38.80 -2.10 -11.28
CA ASN A 85 37.66 -2.98 -11.04
C ASN A 85 36.51 -2.50 -11.93
N PRO A 86 36.04 -3.31 -12.89
CA PRO A 86 35.03 -2.87 -13.84
C PRO A 86 33.70 -2.52 -13.15
N PRO A 87 32.87 -1.70 -13.81
CA PRO A 87 31.53 -1.40 -13.33
C PRO A 87 30.69 -2.66 -13.14
N ARG A 88 29.70 -2.59 -12.26
CA ARG A 88 28.82 -3.71 -11.91
C ARG A 88 27.37 -3.31 -11.97
N PHE A 89 26.57 -4.03 -12.77
CA PHE A 89 25.13 -3.91 -12.73
C PHE A 89 24.57 -4.44 -11.41
N GLN A 90 23.57 -3.74 -10.89
CA GLN A 90 22.67 -4.27 -9.87
C GLN A 90 21.48 -4.92 -10.57
N TYR A 91 20.86 -5.95 -9.98
CA TYR A 91 19.71 -6.59 -10.60
C TYR A 91 18.38 -5.89 -10.23
N PRO A 92 17.49 -5.57 -11.20
CA PRO A 92 17.73 -5.62 -12.65
C PRO A 92 18.65 -4.47 -13.12
N SER A 93 19.46 -4.71 -14.15
CA SER A 93 20.45 -3.76 -14.68
C SER A 93 19.84 -2.47 -15.23
N ILE A 94 18.63 -2.57 -15.77
CA ILE A 94 17.86 -1.46 -16.34
C ILE A 94 16.56 -1.38 -15.53
N ASP A 95 16.34 -0.25 -14.85
CA ASP A 95 15.02 0.10 -14.31
C ASP A 95 14.17 0.67 -15.45
N ILE A 96 12.95 0.17 -15.60
CA ILE A 96 11.99 0.60 -16.62
C ILE A 96 10.79 1.20 -15.89
N LYS A 97 10.38 2.40 -16.28
CA LYS A 97 9.09 3.00 -15.89
C LYS A 97 8.17 3.02 -17.12
N PRO A 98 6.87 2.65 -16.98
CA PRO A 98 6.20 2.28 -15.74
C PRO A 98 6.62 0.88 -15.25
N LYS A 99 6.53 0.66 -13.93
CA LYS A 99 6.91 -0.57 -13.23
C LYS A 99 5.79 -1.59 -13.13
N TYR A 100 4.54 -1.15 -13.09
CA TYR A 100 3.40 -2.02 -12.78
C TYR A 100 2.49 -2.33 -13.96
N ILE A 101 2.49 -1.49 -14.98
CA ILE A 101 1.74 -1.72 -16.22
C ILE A 101 2.72 -1.92 -17.36
N LEU A 102 2.33 -2.71 -18.36
CA LEU A 102 3.02 -2.65 -19.63
C LEU A 102 2.69 -1.31 -20.31
N PRO A 103 3.68 -0.67 -20.94
CA PRO A 103 3.43 0.55 -21.70
C PRO A 103 2.59 0.22 -22.95
N THR A 104 1.85 1.22 -23.42
CA THR A 104 1.26 1.22 -24.77
C THR A 104 2.03 2.22 -25.64
N PRO A 105 1.75 2.29 -26.96
CA PRO A 105 2.40 3.26 -27.83
C PRO A 105 2.28 4.72 -27.42
N GLU A 106 1.24 5.08 -26.66
CA GLU A 106 1.07 6.45 -26.17
C GLU A 106 1.85 6.74 -24.88
N TYR A 107 2.36 5.71 -24.21
CA TYR A 107 3.10 5.86 -22.97
C TYR A 107 4.58 6.18 -23.23
N THR A 108 5.11 7.18 -22.51
CA THR A 108 6.56 7.47 -22.53
C THR A 108 7.26 6.59 -21.52
N VAL A 109 8.06 5.64 -22.00
CA VAL A 109 8.87 4.76 -21.16
C VAL A 109 10.17 5.46 -20.76
N GLU A 110 10.59 5.33 -19.51
CA GLU A 110 11.90 5.80 -19.02
C GLU A 110 12.78 4.59 -18.69
N PHE A 111 14.03 4.63 -19.16
CA PHE A 111 15.08 3.69 -18.83
C PHE A 111 16.12 4.38 -17.94
N THR A 112 16.41 3.77 -16.80
CA THR A 112 17.42 4.24 -15.84
C THR A 112 18.42 3.12 -15.56
N PRO A 113 19.74 3.38 -15.59
CA PRO A 113 20.75 2.36 -15.37
C PRO A 113 20.88 2.09 -13.86
N ARG A 114 20.99 0.81 -13.48
CA ARG A 114 21.34 0.40 -12.11
C ARG A 114 22.75 -0.16 -12.10
N VAL A 115 23.72 0.71 -11.87
CA VAL A 115 25.14 0.38 -11.93
C VAL A 115 25.90 1.03 -10.78
N THR A 116 26.96 0.38 -10.33
CA THR A 116 27.95 0.92 -9.39
C THR A 116 29.34 0.63 -9.90
N ASP A 117 30.26 1.55 -9.67
CA ASP A 117 31.68 1.33 -9.93
C ASP A 117 32.43 1.10 -8.61
N PRO A 118 33.18 -0.01 -8.44
CA PRO A 118 33.92 -0.26 -7.20
C PRO A 118 35.07 0.72 -6.94
N ASP A 119 35.60 1.36 -7.99
CA ASP A 119 36.67 2.35 -7.93
C ASP A 119 36.16 3.80 -7.87
N ASP A 120 34.83 3.98 -7.97
CA ASP A 120 34.14 5.27 -8.08
C ASP A 120 34.59 6.07 -9.31
N ASP A 121 34.95 5.35 -10.39
CA ASP A 121 35.34 5.94 -11.66
C ASP A 121 34.10 6.57 -12.39
N PRO A 122 34.26 7.70 -13.11
CA PRO A 122 33.17 8.30 -13.87
C PRO A 122 32.64 7.37 -14.97
N LEU A 123 31.32 7.19 -15.02
CA LEU A 123 30.67 6.29 -15.96
C LEU A 123 30.08 7.00 -17.19
N SER A 124 30.16 6.34 -18.34
CA SER A 124 29.52 6.72 -19.59
C SER A 124 28.51 5.66 -20.04
N PHE A 125 27.47 6.07 -20.75
CA PHE A 125 26.30 5.24 -21.06
C PHE A 125 25.99 5.25 -22.55
N ILE A 126 25.54 4.11 -23.07
CA ILE A 126 24.92 4.02 -24.41
C ILE A 126 23.68 3.14 -24.32
N TRP A 127 22.54 3.69 -24.74
CA TRP A 127 21.26 2.99 -24.83
C TRP A 127 21.01 2.48 -26.24
N TYR A 128 20.46 1.27 -26.32
CA TYR A 128 20.05 0.62 -27.56
C TYR A 128 18.57 0.25 -27.49
N VAL A 129 17.85 0.46 -28.57
CA VAL A 129 16.52 -0.13 -28.81
C VAL A 129 16.59 -0.94 -30.09
N ASP A 130 16.29 -2.23 -30.00
CA ASP A 130 16.35 -3.19 -31.12
C ASP A 130 17.69 -3.16 -31.85
N GLY A 131 18.78 -3.07 -31.07
CA GLY A 131 20.16 -3.04 -31.56
C GLY A 131 20.62 -1.70 -32.13
N LYS A 132 19.77 -0.67 -32.18
CA LYS A 132 20.12 0.68 -32.66
C LYS A 132 20.45 1.60 -31.50
N GLU A 133 21.56 2.32 -31.60
CA GLU A 133 21.92 3.35 -30.62
C GLU A 133 20.89 4.49 -30.64
N VAL A 134 20.36 4.84 -29.47
CA VAL A 134 19.28 5.84 -29.33
C VAL A 134 19.62 6.99 -28.39
N SER A 135 20.56 6.79 -27.45
CA SER A 135 20.97 7.84 -26.51
C SER A 135 22.31 7.52 -25.86
N ARG A 136 23.01 8.56 -25.40
CA ARG A 136 24.22 8.49 -24.55
C ARG A 136 24.04 9.13 -23.18
N GLU A 137 22.84 9.61 -22.89
CA GLU A 137 22.49 10.20 -21.61
C GLU A 137 22.42 9.13 -20.52
N ASN A 138 22.61 9.54 -19.26
CA ASN A 138 22.48 8.63 -18.12
C ASN A 138 21.07 8.00 -18.09
N LYS A 139 20.02 8.78 -18.34
CA LYS A 139 18.64 8.30 -18.49
C LYS A 139 18.14 8.52 -19.90
N TYR A 140 17.27 7.65 -20.39
CA TYR A 140 16.65 7.78 -21.70
C TYR A 140 15.14 7.59 -21.59
N SER A 141 14.36 8.45 -22.25
CA SER A 141 12.90 8.33 -22.32
C SER A 141 12.42 8.37 -23.76
N THR A 142 11.47 7.51 -24.12
CA THR A 142 10.92 7.45 -25.48
C THR A 142 9.52 6.83 -25.50
N LYS A 143 8.84 6.91 -26.65
CA LYS A 143 7.67 6.08 -26.96
C LYS A 143 8.13 4.90 -27.82
N LEU A 144 7.49 3.75 -27.64
CA LEU A 144 7.77 2.53 -28.40
C LEU A 144 6.51 2.09 -29.14
N SER A 145 6.66 1.46 -30.29
CA SER A 145 5.53 0.86 -31.00
C SER A 145 5.00 -0.37 -30.26
N GLU A 146 3.81 -0.84 -30.62
CA GLU A 146 3.28 -2.12 -30.14
C GLU A 146 4.23 -3.27 -30.49
N GLY A 147 4.41 -4.20 -29.55
CA GLY A 147 5.21 -5.42 -29.73
C GLY A 147 6.40 -5.53 -28.78
N GLU A 148 7.26 -6.50 -29.06
CA GLU A 148 8.45 -6.78 -28.25
C GLU A 148 9.63 -5.90 -28.68
N HIS A 149 10.26 -5.23 -27.73
CA HIS A 149 11.45 -4.40 -27.93
C HIS A 149 12.62 -4.85 -27.05
N LYS A 150 13.82 -4.89 -27.64
CA LYS A 150 15.08 -5.20 -26.91
C LYS A 150 15.77 -3.92 -26.47
N ILE A 151 15.83 -3.71 -25.16
CA ILE A 151 16.45 -2.55 -24.52
C ILE A 151 17.85 -2.92 -24.06
N GLY A 152 18.86 -2.44 -24.77
CA GLY A 152 20.27 -2.64 -24.44
C GLY A 152 20.87 -1.44 -23.69
N LEU A 153 21.74 -1.72 -22.74
CA LEU A 153 22.52 -0.73 -21.99
C LEU A 153 23.99 -1.15 -21.99
N ARG A 154 24.85 -0.29 -22.55
CA ARG A 154 26.31 -0.38 -22.39
C ARG A 154 26.78 0.67 -21.40
N VAL A 155 27.65 0.29 -20.47
CA VAL A 155 28.27 1.18 -19.49
C VAL A 155 29.78 1.00 -19.54
N SER A 156 30.54 2.09 -19.53
CA SER A 156 32.00 2.08 -19.48
C SER A 156 32.55 3.09 -18.47
N ASP A 157 33.60 2.70 -17.76
CA ASP A 157 34.43 3.54 -16.87
C ASP A 157 35.63 4.19 -17.60
N GLY A 158 35.70 4.03 -18.93
CA GLY A 158 36.80 4.47 -19.78
C GLY A 158 37.96 3.47 -19.94
N LYS A 159 37.94 2.35 -19.22
CA LYS A 159 38.94 1.27 -19.32
C LYS A 159 38.30 -0.09 -19.65
N ASP A 160 37.20 -0.41 -19.00
CA ASP A 160 36.39 -1.60 -19.19
C ASP A 160 34.95 -1.20 -19.58
N GLU A 161 34.21 -2.16 -20.13
CA GLU A 161 32.80 -1.99 -20.45
C GLU A 161 31.97 -3.22 -20.10
N ILE A 162 30.71 -2.98 -19.72
CA ILE A 162 29.71 -4.01 -19.46
C ILE A 162 28.47 -3.73 -20.31
N PHE A 163 27.78 -4.79 -20.71
CA PHE A 163 26.55 -4.71 -21.49
C PHE A 163 25.44 -5.56 -20.87
N SER A 164 24.22 -5.06 -20.91
CA SER A 164 23.02 -5.79 -20.51
C SER A 164 21.89 -5.51 -21.47
N GLU A 165 21.03 -6.50 -21.70
CA GLU A 165 19.82 -6.37 -22.52
C GLU A 165 18.61 -6.87 -21.73
N ARG A 166 17.48 -6.18 -21.90
CA ARG A 166 16.17 -6.60 -21.38
C ARG A 166 15.14 -6.53 -22.49
N VAL A 167 14.21 -7.48 -22.47
CA VAL A 167 13.03 -7.44 -23.33
C VAL A 167 11.94 -6.64 -22.62
N LEU A 168 11.30 -5.73 -23.36
CA LEU A 168 10.13 -4.96 -22.96
C LEU A 168 9.00 -5.23 -23.96
N GLU A 169 7.88 -5.74 -23.47
CA GLU A 169 6.66 -5.86 -24.25
C GLU A 169 5.87 -4.54 -24.15
N VAL A 170 5.38 -4.05 -25.30
CA VAL A 170 4.50 -2.89 -25.42
C VAL A 170 3.15 -3.41 -25.89
N GLU A 171 2.14 -3.27 -25.04
CA GLU A 171 0.80 -3.74 -25.35
C GLU A 171 0.12 -2.85 -26.41
N PRO A 172 -0.79 -3.40 -27.23
CA PRO A 172 -1.66 -2.57 -28.06
C PRO A 172 -2.42 -1.55 -27.21
N GLU A 173 -2.80 -0.43 -27.82
CA GLU A 173 -3.82 0.43 -27.24
C GLU A 173 -5.13 -0.35 -27.09
N GLN A 174 -5.44 -0.76 -25.86
CA GLN A 174 -6.64 -1.51 -25.57
C GLN A 174 -7.79 -0.55 -25.27
N ILE A 175 -8.89 -0.69 -26.02
CA ILE A 175 -10.17 -0.05 -25.71
C ILE A 175 -11.04 -1.09 -25.03
N TYR A 176 -11.05 -1.08 -23.69
CA TYR A 176 -12.03 -1.88 -22.96
C TYR A 176 -13.39 -1.17 -22.96
N PRO A 177 -14.49 -1.83 -23.34
CA PRO A 177 -15.81 -1.24 -23.20
C PRO A 177 -16.06 -0.89 -21.73
N THR A 178 -16.24 0.39 -21.44
CA THR A 178 -16.43 0.87 -20.08
C THR A 178 -17.77 0.40 -19.55
N LYS A 179 -17.74 -0.45 -18.52
CA LYS A 179 -18.93 -0.77 -17.74
C LYS A 179 -19.05 0.26 -16.62
N PRO A 180 -20.19 0.96 -16.50
CA PRO A 180 -20.33 1.99 -15.48
C PRO A 180 -20.43 1.37 -14.08
N LEU A 181 -19.73 1.99 -13.13
CA LEU A 181 -19.90 1.77 -11.70
C LEU A 181 -20.46 3.06 -11.09
N TYR A 182 -21.71 3.01 -10.63
CA TYR A 182 -22.47 4.17 -10.17
C TYR A 182 -22.27 4.41 -8.67
N VAL A 183 -21.03 4.69 -8.27
CA VAL A 183 -20.69 5.15 -6.92
C VAL A 183 -20.00 6.50 -7.02
N LYS A 184 -20.21 7.36 -6.01
CA LYS A 184 -19.54 8.68 -5.95
C LYS A 184 -18.03 8.51 -5.80
N TYR A 185 -17.61 7.58 -4.95
CA TYR A 185 -16.22 7.29 -4.67
C TYR A 185 -15.85 5.91 -5.20
N LYS A 186 -15.30 5.88 -6.42
CA LYS A 186 -14.70 4.66 -6.98
C LYS A 186 -13.24 4.65 -6.56
N GLY A 187 -12.86 3.69 -5.72
CA GLY A 187 -11.52 3.62 -5.18
C GLY A 187 -10.93 2.23 -5.06
N ILE A 188 -9.69 2.23 -4.60
CA ILE A 188 -8.88 1.05 -4.36
C ILE A 188 -8.06 1.26 -3.08
N ARG A 189 -7.70 0.18 -2.41
CA ARG A 189 -6.78 0.19 -1.29
C ARG A 189 -5.34 0.11 -1.80
N MET A 190 -4.49 1.03 -1.37
CA MET A 190 -3.08 1.09 -1.72
C MET A 190 -2.24 0.98 -0.45
N MET A 191 -1.43 -0.07 -0.38
CA MET A 191 -0.54 -0.30 0.76
C MET A 191 0.76 0.48 0.58
N VAL A 192 1.20 1.18 1.63
CA VAL A 192 2.54 1.82 1.70
C VAL A 192 3.56 0.99 2.49
N GLY A 193 3.08 0.05 3.31
CA GLY A 193 3.94 -0.93 3.97
C GLY A 193 3.20 -1.84 4.95
N TRP A 194 3.72 -3.04 5.16
CA TRP A 194 3.18 -4.03 6.09
C TRP A 194 4.16 -4.36 7.22
N LYS A 195 3.63 -4.92 8.30
CA LYS A 195 4.42 -5.32 9.47
C LYS A 195 5.55 -6.27 9.08
N GLY A 196 6.78 -5.88 9.40
CA GLY A 196 7.98 -6.67 9.09
C GLY A 196 8.57 -6.44 7.69
N MET A 197 7.99 -5.57 6.87
CA MET A 197 8.63 -5.13 5.62
C MET A 197 9.95 -4.40 5.94
N ARG A 198 11.04 -4.79 5.27
CA ARG A 198 12.40 -4.33 5.62
C ARG A 198 12.71 -2.91 5.16
N LEU A 199 12.20 -2.52 3.99
CA LEU A 199 12.46 -1.23 3.37
C LEU A 199 11.13 -0.61 2.95
N PRO A 200 10.91 0.70 3.16
CA PRO A 200 9.74 1.39 2.68
C PRO A 200 9.64 1.34 1.14
N ILE A 201 8.42 1.47 0.64
CA ILE A 201 8.18 1.66 -0.78
C ILE A 201 8.63 3.08 -1.14
N SER A 202 9.57 3.20 -2.08
CA SER A 202 10.11 4.51 -2.47
C SER A 202 9.00 5.45 -2.98
N THR A 203 9.13 6.74 -2.70
CA THR A 203 8.20 7.80 -3.15
C THR A 203 7.89 7.73 -4.65
N ASP A 204 8.89 7.47 -5.50
CA ASP A 204 8.72 7.30 -6.95
C ASP A 204 7.70 6.22 -7.31
N VAL A 205 7.77 5.08 -6.60
CA VAL A 205 6.89 3.94 -6.79
C VAL A 205 5.50 4.30 -6.31
N THR A 206 5.37 4.89 -5.12
CA THR A 206 4.09 5.37 -4.58
C THR A 206 3.42 6.39 -5.51
N ASN A 207 4.20 7.32 -6.07
CA ASN A 207 3.73 8.30 -7.03
C ASN A 207 3.18 7.63 -8.31
N GLU A 208 3.91 6.65 -8.86
CA GLU A 208 3.47 5.88 -10.02
C GLU A 208 2.19 5.07 -9.73
N LYS A 209 2.11 4.41 -8.56
CA LYS A 209 0.90 3.69 -8.14
C LYS A 209 -0.31 4.62 -8.17
N LEU A 210 -0.21 5.81 -7.60
CA LEU A 210 -1.30 6.78 -7.59
C LEU A 210 -1.68 7.27 -8.99
N ASP A 211 -0.72 7.42 -9.92
CA ASP A 211 -1.02 7.74 -11.32
C ASP A 211 -1.82 6.62 -11.99
N ILE A 212 -1.43 5.37 -11.81
CA ILE A 212 -2.15 4.21 -12.36
C ILE A 212 -3.56 4.13 -11.75
N ILE A 213 -3.69 4.30 -10.44
CA ILE A 213 -4.99 4.33 -9.76
C ILE A 213 -5.89 5.42 -10.35
N ARG A 214 -5.36 6.64 -10.53
CA ARG A 214 -6.15 7.78 -10.97
C ARG A 214 -6.53 7.72 -12.45
N ASN A 215 -5.57 7.36 -13.30
CA ASN A 215 -5.64 7.53 -14.74
C ASN A 215 -6.00 6.22 -15.46
N GLU A 216 -5.39 5.10 -15.04
CA GLU A 216 -5.61 3.81 -15.69
C GLU A 216 -6.84 3.08 -15.15
N LEU A 217 -6.94 2.99 -13.82
CA LEU A 217 -8.10 2.39 -13.17
C LEU A 217 -9.30 3.34 -13.16
N GLY A 218 -9.08 4.64 -13.42
CA GLY A 218 -10.12 5.66 -13.39
C GLY A 218 -10.79 5.76 -12.02
N CYS A 219 -10.03 5.57 -10.94
CA CYS A 219 -10.48 5.78 -9.57
C CYS A 219 -10.34 7.26 -9.23
N ASN A 220 -11.34 7.83 -8.55
CA ASN A 220 -11.28 9.19 -8.02
C ASN A 220 -10.99 9.22 -6.51
N SER A 221 -10.90 8.05 -5.89
CA SER A 221 -10.73 7.89 -4.44
C SER A 221 -9.69 6.82 -4.11
N VAL A 222 -9.03 6.94 -2.97
CA VAL A 222 -8.02 5.95 -2.51
C VAL A 222 -8.07 5.78 -0.99
N ILE A 223 -7.89 4.53 -0.52
CA ILE A 223 -7.53 4.26 0.87
C ILE A 223 -6.04 3.95 0.89
N ILE A 224 -5.25 4.82 1.53
CA ILE A 224 -3.82 4.63 1.72
C ILE A 224 -3.62 4.06 3.11
N PHE A 225 -3.05 2.86 3.18
CA PHE A 225 -2.92 2.14 4.45
C PHE A 225 -1.54 1.54 4.65
N GLY A 226 -1.13 1.43 5.91
CA GLY A 226 0.20 0.96 6.27
C GLY A 226 0.34 0.70 7.76
N ASN A 227 1.31 -0.14 8.14
CA ASN A 227 1.56 -0.43 9.55
C ASN A 227 2.25 0.74 10.28
N GLU A 228 2.43 0.61 11.60
CA GLU A 228 3.01 1.65 12.47
C GLU A 228 4.37 2.16 11.97
N GLU A 229 5.22 1.27 11.44
CA GLU A 229 6.55 1.65 10.97
C GLU A 229 6.52 2.54 9.71
N PHE A 230 5.36 2.68 9.06
CA PHE A 230 5.15 3.39 7.80
C PHE A 230 4.22 4.60 7.95
N GLU A 231 4.10 5.14 9.17
CA GLU A 231 3.29 6.34 9.42
C GLU A 231 3.76 7.57 8.62
N ASP A 232 5.06 7.72 8.38
CA ASP A 232 5.57 8.85 7.59
C ASP A 232 5.30 8.65 6.08
N ASP A 233 5.42 7.41 5.58
CA ASP A 233 5.05 7.02 4.21
C ASP A 233 3.56 7.23 3.95
N LEU A 234 2.69 6.98 4.95
CA LEU A 234 1.27 7.31 4.87
C LEU A 234 1.03 8.80 4.61
N ILE A 235 1.81 9.66 5.28
CA ILE A 235 1.67 11.11 5.13
C ILE A 235 2.19 11.57 3.78
N GLU A 236 3.34 11.06 3.35
CA GLU A 236 3.92 11.35 2.04
C GLU A 236 3.00 10.90 0.89
N ALA A 237 2.47 9.68 0.96
CA ALA A 237 1.50 9.18 -0.01
C ALA A 237 0.20 10.01 -0.02
N GLY A 238 -0.24 10.48 1.15
CA GLY A 238 -1.37 11.39 1.27
C GLY A 238 -1.13 12.72 0.54
N GLN A 239 0.07 13.29 0.68
CA GLN A 239 0.46 14.52 -0.02
C GLN A 239 0.46 14.32 -1.54
N LEU A 240 1.04 13.22 -2.03
CA LEU A 240 1.02 12.88 -3.46
C LEU A 240 -0.41 12.70 -4.00
N ALA A 241 -1.30 12.09 -3.21
CA ALA A 241 -2.70 11.91 -3.60
C ALA A 241 -3.46 13.25 -3.65
N ILE A 242 -3.13 14.22 -2.78
CA ILE A 242 -3.67 15.59 -2.86
C ILE A 242 -3.24 16.24 -4.17
N GLU A 243 -1.95 16.18 -4.50
CA GLU A 243 -1.38 16.79 -5.71
C GLU A 243 -1.98 16.22 -7.00
N LYS A 244 -2.34 14.93 -7.00
CA LYS A 244 -3.00 14.24 -8.12
C LYS A 244 -4.52 14.48 -8.19
N GLY A 245 -5.08 15.25 -7.26
CA GLY A 245 -6.49 15.66 -7.31
C GLY A 245 -7.47 14.52 -7.10
N PHE A 246 -7.22 13.64 -6.12
CA PHE A 246 -8.22 12.67 -5.65
C PHE A 246 -9.36 13.38 -4.89
N ASP A 247 -10.60 12.99 -5.16
CA ASP A 247 -11.82 13.54 -4.54
C ASP A 247 -11.98 13.08 -3.08
N ARG A 248 -11.40 11.92 -2.74
CA ARG A 248 -11.45 11.32 -1.41
C ARG A 248 -10.19 10.51 -1.14
N ILE A 249 -9.49 10.86 -0.06
CA ILE A 249 -8.23 10.24 0.36
C ILE A 249 -8.41 9.80 1.81
N TYR A 250 -8.46 8.50 2.05
CA TYR A 250 -8.43 7.98 3.42
C TYR A 250 -6.99 7.68 3.82
N ILE A 251 -6.55 8.24 4.95
CA ILE A 251 -5.28 7.88 5.59
C ILE A 251 -5.60 6.90 6.71
N ALA A 252 -5.14 5.65 6.58
CA ALA A 252 -5.56 4.52 7.41
C ALA A 252 -4.35 3.79 8.04
N PRO A 253 -3.92 4.17 9.26
CA PRO A 253 -2.90 3.41 9.97
C PRO A 253 -3.44 2.05 10.42
N LEU A 254 -2.59 1.03 10.36
CA LEU A 254 -2.84 -0.29 10.90
C LEU A 254 -1.90 -0.58 12.06
N TYR A 255 -2.45 -0.79 13.25
CA TYR A 255 -1.67 -1.12 14.45
C TYR A 255 -1.78 -2.62 14.78
N LEU A 256 -1.39 -3.47 13.82
CA LEU A 256 -1.60 -4.92 13.92
C LEU A 256 -0.87 -5.52 15.12
N ASP A 257 -1.62 -6.31 15.90
CA ASP A 257 -1.20 -7.00 17.13
C ASP A 257 -0.88 -6.08 18.31
N ALA A 258 -1.14 -4.78 18.20
CA ALA A 258 -1.10 -3.91 19.37
C ALA A 258 -2.32 -4.21 20.27
N PRO A 259 -2.17 -4.21 21.61
CA PRO A 259 -3.31 -4.22 22.52
C PRO A 259 -4.26 -3.04 22.22
N ILE A 260 -5.58 -3.26 22.35
CA ILE A 260 -6.58 -2.25 22.02
C ILE A 260 -6.33 -0.88 22.69
N ASP A 261 -5.92 -0.85 23.96
CA ASP A 261 -5.62 0.40 24.66
C ASP A 261 -4.41 1.14 24.06
N GLU A 262 -3.41 0.39 23.59
CA GLU A 262 -2.25 0.93 22.90
C GLU A 262 -2.63 1.45 21.50
N THR A 263 -3.44 0.70 20.76
CA THR A 263 -4.02 1.10 19.46
C THR A 263 -4.73 2.45 19.59
N VAL A 264 -5.59 2.62 20.61
CA VAL A 264 -6.29 3.88 20.89
C VAL A 264 -5.32 5.04 21.10
N GLN A 265 -4.24 4.84 21.87
CA GLN A 265 -3.23 5.88 22.10
C GLN A 265 -2.45 6.24 20.83
N LYS A 266 -2.11 5.24 20.00
CA LYS A 266 -1.42 5.46 18.72
C LYS A 266 -2.29 6.26 17.76
N ILE A 267 -3.57 5.91 17.62
CA ILE A 267 -4.56 6.68 16.85
C ILE A 267 -4.56 8.16 17.28
N GLY A 268 -4.63 8.41 18.59
CA GLY A 268 -4.62 9.77 19.11
C GLY A 268 -3.33 10.54 18.82
N LYS A 269 -2.17 9.87 18.77
CA LYS A 269 -0.88 10.50 18.42
C LYS A 269 -0.81 10.79 16.92
N PHE A 270 -1.15 9.82 16.08
CA PHE A 270 -1.07 9.92 14.63
C PHE A 270 -2.08 10.93 14.04
N ALA A 271 -3.24 11.11 14.69
CA ALA A 271 -4.22 12.15 14.38
C ALA A 271 -3.61 13.53 14.10
N LYS A 272 -2.53 13.91 14.80
CA LYS A 272 -1.85 15.20 14.59
C LYS A 272 -1.14 15.29 13.24
N LYS A 273 -0.56 14.18 12.75
CA LYS A 273 0.08 14.13 11.44
C LYS A 273 -0.97 14.22 10.33
N VAL A 274 -2.07 13.46 10.45
CA VAL A 274 -3.17 13.50 9.48
C VAL A 274 -3.87 14.87 9.47
N LYS A 275 -3.91 15.57 10.61
CA LYS A 275 -4.42 16.95 10.69
C LYS A 275 -3.71 17.88 9.72
N ALA A 276 -2.39 17.81 9.63
CA ALA A 276 -1.62 18.66 8.73
C ALA A 276 -2.02 18.45 7.26
N LEU A 277 -2.28 17.21 6.84
CA LEU A 277 -2.79 16.93 5.50
C LEU A 277 -4.22 17.45 5.29
N ARG A 278 -5.10 17.29 6.29
CA ARG A 278 -6.48 17.78 6.21
C ARG A 278 -6.56 19.30 6.11
N GLU A 279 -5.64 20.03 6.74
CA GLU A 279 -5.55 21.49 6.65
C GLU A 279 -5.09 21.96 5.26
N VAL A 280 -4.42 21.10 4.50
CA VAL A 280 -4.03 21.35 3.11
C VAL A 280 -5.18 21.01 2.15
N SER A 281 -5.96 19.94 2.42
CA SER A 281 -7.02 19.49 1.53
C SER A 281 -8.21 18.85 2.24
N ASP A 282 -9.42 19.32 1.89
CA ASP A 282 -10.69 18.77 2.34
C ASP A 282 -11.03 17.39 1.75
N SER A 283 -10.22 16.85 0.83
CA SER A 283 -10.34 15.48 0.34
C SER A 283 -9.85 14.44 1.35
N VAL A 284 -9.00 14.84 2.31
CA VAL A 284 -8.36 13.93 3.27
C VAL A 284 -9.31 13.59 4.41
N VAL A 285 -9.43 12.31 4.75
CA VAL A 285 -10.21 11.83 5.90
C VAL A 285 -9.36 10.86 6.70
N TYR A 286 -9.37 11.05 8.03
CA TYR A 286 -8.70 10.10 8.90
C TYR A 286 -9.58 8.85 9.10
N MET A 287 -9.12 7.71 8.59
CA MET A 287 -9.71 6.40 8.85
C MET A 287 -9.00 5.81 10.08
N VAL A 288 -9.64 5.88 11.24
CA VAL A 288 -8.97 5.66 12.54
C VAL A 288 -8.59 4.20 12.82
N GLY A 289 -8.98 3.28 11.95
CA GLY A 289 -8.65 1.87 12.09
C GLY A 289 -9.42 1.00 11.12
N HIS A 290 -9.13 -0.29 11.22
CA HIS A 290 -9.65 -1.37 10.42
C HIS A 290 -9.91 -2.55 11.36
N GLU A 291 -11.07 -3.18 11.24
CA GLU A 291 -11.47 -4.45 11.88
C GLU A 291 -10.81 -4.75 13.25
N PHE A 292 -10.96 -3.87 14.25
CA PHE A 292 -10.33 -4.00 15.57
C PHE A 292 -10.57 -5.35 16.24
N THR A 293 -11.71 -5.99 15.96
CA THR A 293 -12.00 -7.38 16.36
C THR A 293 -10.83 -8.33 16.07
N PHE A 294 -10.17 -8.17 14.93
CA PHE A 294 -9.06 -9.02 14.48
C PHE A 294 -7.70 -8.29 14.51
N ASP A 295 -7.67 -7.00 14.21
CA ASP A 295 -6.40 -6.25 14.13
C ASP A 295 -5.76 -6.06 15.51
N ALA A 296 -6.57 -5.80 16.54
CA ALA A 296 -6.08 -5.52 17.89
C ALA A 296 -6.03 -6.76 18.79
N CYS A 297 -5.04 -6.80 19.66
CA CYS A 297 -4.94 -7.80 20.72
C CYS A 297 -5.97 -7.54 21.83
N GLY A 298 -6.47 -8.64 22.41
CA GLY A 298 -7.29 -8.62 23.62
C GLY A 298 -8.80 -8.80 23.41
N ILE A 299 -9.27 -8.88 22.15
CA ILE A 299 -10.69 -9.11 21.83
C ILE A 299 -10.94 -10.57 21.46
N VAL A 300 -10.41 -11.00 20.31
CA VAL A 300 -10.38 -12.42 19.90
C VAL A 300 -9.08 -13.06 20.43
N PRO A 301 -9.12 -14.28 20.98
CA PRO A 301 -7.91 -14.97 21.42
C PRO A 301 -6.91 -15.21 20.28
N GLY A 302 -5.65 -14.83 20.51
CA GLY A 302 -4.54 -14.98 19.56
C GLY A 302 -3.54 -13.85 19.71
N GLU A 303 -2.25 -14.17 19.65
CA GLU A 303 -1.15 -13.21 19.75
C GLU A 303 -0.89 -12.49 18.43
N THR A 304 -1.17 -13.15 17.31
CA THR A 304 -1.00 -12.58 15.97
C THR A 304 -2.32 -12.45 15.22
N HIS A 305 -2.38 -11.50 14.29
CA HIS A 305 -3.54 -11.23 13.46
C HIS A 305 -4.02 -12.50 12.73
N PRO A 306 -3.16 -13.31 12.07
CA PRO A 306 -3.57 -14.59 11.53
C PRO A 306 -4.19 -15.55 12.56
N GLN A 307 -3.65 -15.63 13.78
CA GLN A 307 -4.24 -16.47 14.82
C GLN A 307 -5.65 -16.02 15.19
N ARG A 308 -5.88 -14.71 15.29
CA ARG A 308 -7.20 -14.13 15.61
C ARG A 308 -8.21 -14.32 14.48
N LEU A 309 -7.82 -14.20 13.21
CA LEU A 309 -8.70 -14.52 12.08
C LEU A 309 -9.13 -16.00 12.08
N TRP A 310 -8.20 -16.91 12.38
CA TRP A 310 -8.48 -18.35 12.40
C TRP A 310 -9.21 -18.84 13.65
N TYR A 311 -9.18 -18.08 14.74
CA TYR A 311 -9.71 -18.52 16.02
C TYR A 311 -11.24 -18.80 15.99
N PRO A 312 -12.11 -17.91 15.44
CA PRO A 312 -13.54 -18.17 15.33
C PRO A 312 -13.87 -19.43 14.50
N ILE A 313 -13.09 -19.67 13.44
CA ILE A 313 -13.26 -20.83 12.55
C ILE A 313 -12.95 -22.12 13.31
N LYS A 314 -11.87 -22.14 14.09
CA LYS A 314 -11.44 -23.31 14.88
C LYS A 314 -12.23 -23.50 16.17
N ASN A 315 -12.94 -22.47 16.64
CA ASN A 315 -13.63 -22.47 17.94
C ASN A 315 -15.08 -21.96 17.80
N PRO A 316 -15.97 -22.65 17.05
CA PRO A 316 -17.35 -22.21 16.83
C PRO A 316 -18.16 -22.08 18.12
N GLU A 317 -17.87 -22.88 19.16
CA GLU A 317 -18.52 -22.75 20.47
C GLU A 317 -18.15 -21.44 21.19
N TRP A 318 -16.91 -20.97 21.03
CA TRP A 318 -16.52 -19.65 21.55
C TRP A 318 -17.28 -18.53 20.82
N VAL A 319 -17.50 -18.68 19.50
CA VAL A 319 -18.31 -17.73 18.73
C VAL A 319 -19.73 -17.66 19.27
N ARG A 320 -20.37 -18.81 19.53
CA ARG A 320 -21.74 -18.88 20.06
C ARG A 320 -21.88 -18.28 21.46
N SER A 321 -20.85 -18.42 22.31
CA SER A 321 -20.96 -18.14 23.75
C SER A 321 -20.28 -16.85 24.23
N MET A 322 -19.18 -16.44 23.57
CA MET A 322 -18.27 -15.41 24.08
C MET A 322 -17.98 -14.27 23.12
N TYR A 323 -17.99 -14.49 21.80
CA TYR A 323 -17.64 -13.46 20.81
C TYR A 323 -18.38 -12.13 21.04
N TRP A 324 -19.70 -12.18 21.15
CA TRP A 324 -20.51 -10.99 21.39
C TRP A 324 -20.24 -10.31 22.74
N LYS A 325 -19.88 -11.09 23.77
CA LYS A 325 -19.53 -10.53 25.08
C LYS A 325 -18.18 -9.81 25.00
N ALA A 326 -17.20 -10.40 24.30
CA ALA A 326 -15.88 -9.81 24.10
C ALA A 326 -15.99 -8.45 23.40
N LEU A 327 -16.61 -8.39 22.21
CA LEU A 327 -16.77 -7.15 21.43
C LEU A 327 -17.47 -6.05 22.25
N LYS A 328 -18.61 -6.38 22.88
CA LYS A 328 -19.41 -5.39 23.66
C LYS A 328 -18.72 -4.91 24.93
N SER A 329 -17.81 -5.69 25.50
CA SER A 329 -17.08 -5.31 26.72
C SER A 329 -15.88 -4.40 26.46
N ILE A 330 -15.37 -4.36 25.23
CA ILE A 330 -14.10 -3.69 24.90
C ILE A 330 -14.32 -2.52 23.94
N LEU A 331 -14.94 -2.79 22.79
CA LEU A 331 -14.97 -1.82 21.69
C LEU A 331 -15.75 -0.53 21.99
N PRO A 332 -16.88 -0.54 22.71
CA PRO A 332 -17.58 0.71 23.03
C PRO A 332 -16.72 1.72 23.82
N ASP A 333 -15.93 1.25 24.78
CA ASP A 333 -15.03 2.12 25.56
C ASP A 333 -13.83 2.56 24.73
N ALA A 334 -13.28 1.68 23.89
CA ALA A 334 -12.24 2.04 22.91
C ALA A 334 -12.72 3.16 21.97
N PHE A 335 -13.90 3.04 21.38
CA PHE A 335 -14.47 4.09 20.51
C PHE A 335 -14.71 5.40 21.27
N LYS A 336 -15.20 5.35 22.51
CA LYS A 336 -15.35 6.54 23.35
C LYS A 336 -14.01 7.28 23.52
N HIS A 337 -12.93 6.56 23.77
CA HIS A 337 -11.59 7.14 23.88
C HIS A 337 -11.03 7.63 22.53
N ILE A 338 -11.23 6.89 21.44
CA ILE A 338 -10.84 7.31 20.08
C ILE A 338 -11.53 8.63 19.72
N ILE A 339 -12.84 8.73 19.96
CA ILE A 339 -13.62 9.95 19.70
C ILE A 339 -13.07 11.13 20.51
N ALA A 340 -12.80 10.94 21.80
CA ALA A 340 -12.24 11.99 22.65
C ALA A 340 -10.85 12.45 22.17
N LEU A 341 -9.99 11.51 21.79
CA LEU A 341 -8.65 11.79 21.28
C LEU A 341 -8.70 12.47 19.91
N CYS A 342 -9.57 12.04 18.99
CA CYS A 342 -9.72 12.66 17.68
C CYS A 342 -10.32 14.08 17.79
N LYS A 343 -11.31 14.29 18.66
CA LYS A 343 -11.83 15.65 18.95
C LYS A 343 -10.72 16.57 19.46
N LYS A 344 -9.84 16.07 20.33
CA LYS A 344 -8.73 16.84 20.91
C LYS A 344 -7.59 17.10 19.94
N ASN A 345 -7.16 16.08 19.18
CA ASN A 345 -5.89 16.11 18.43
C ASN A 345 -6.07 16.32 16.92
N TYR A 346 -7.24 15.99 16.35
CA TYR A 346 -7.54 16.12 14.92
C TYR A 346 -8.51 17.29 14.69
N GLY A 347 -9.68 17.26 15.33
CA GLY A 347 -10.69 18.33 15.25
C GLY A 347 -11.59 18.30 14.01
N TYR A 348 -11.42 17.32 13.12
CA TYR A 348 -12.27 17.12 11.93
C TYR A 348 -13.01 15.78 12.00
N GLN A 349 -13.90 15.54 11.03
CA GLN A 349 -14.64 14.28 10.94
C GLN A 349 -13.73 13.12 10.54
N ILE A 350 -14.02 11.95 11.09
CA ILE A 350 -13.28 10.70 10.88
C ILE A 350 -14.16 9.64 10.21
N THR A 351 -13.56 8.52 9.85
CA THR A 351 -14.26 7.27 9.54
C THR A 351 -13.52 6.06 10.12
N TYR A 352 -14.05 4.86 9.92
CA TYR A 352 -13.50 3.60 10.39
C TYR A 352 -13.88 2.48 9.42
N ALA A 353 -12.98 1.53 9.13
CA ALA A 353 -13.29 0.34 8.33
C ALA A 353 -13.68 -0.80 9.28
N ALA A 354 -14.92 -1.27 9.19
CA ALA A 354 -15.51 -2.15 10.18
C ALA A 354 -15.83 -3.51 9.58
N THR A 355 -15.68 -4.56 10.40
CA THR A 355 -16.34 -5.84 10.07
C THR A 355 -17.87 -5.62 9.99
N PRO A 356 -18.64 -6.47 9.30
CA PRO A 356 -20.10 -6.33 9.24
C PRO A 356 -20.76 -6.34 10.63
N ASP A 357 -20.20 -7.10 11.57
CA ASP A 357 -20.68 -7.19 12.94
C ASP A 357 -20.40 -5.91 13.74
N GLU A 358 -19.21 -5.34 13.60
CA GLU A 358 -18.86 -4.05 14.19
C GLU A 358 -19.76 -2.94 13.63
N ALA A 359 -19.90 -2.88 12.30
CA ALA A 359 -20.64 -1.86 11.59
C ALA A 359 -22.12 -1.81 12.00
N GLU A 360 -22.78 -2.97 12.14
CA GLU A 360 -24.21 -3.01 12.46
C GLU A 360 -24.53 -2.68 13.93
N ARG A 361 -23.60 -2.96 14.86
CA ARG A 361 -23.92 -3.10 16.29
C ARG A 361 -22.99 -2.39 17.28
N ILE A 362 -21.76 -2.09 16.91
CA ILE A 362 -20.72 -1.64 17.86
C ILE A 362 -20.29 -0.20 17.58
N VAL A 363 -19.95 0.10 16.34
CA VAL A 363 -19.39 1.42 16.00
C VAL A 363 -20.47 2.49 16.21
N PRO A 364 -20.18 3.56 16.97
CA PRO A 364 -21.17 4.59 17.30
C PRO A 364 -21.35 5.58 16.15
N TRP A 365 -21.78 5.09 14.98
CA TRP A 365 -21.95 5.90 13.76
C TRP A 365 -22.85 7.11 13.95
N SER A 366 -23.76 7.12 14.93
CA SER A 366 -24.60 8.28 15.22
C SER A 366 -23.83 9.48 15.80
N ASP A 367 -22.61 9.30 16.33
CA ASP A 367 -21.78 10.44 16.74
C ASP A 367 -21.42 11.28 15.50
N PRO A 368 -21.64 12.61 15.54
CA PRO A 368 -21.41 13.48 14.39
C PRO A 368 -19.95 13.54 13.92
N ILE A 369 -18.99 13.08 14.74
CA ILE A 369 -17.59 12.98 14.33
C ILE A 369 -17.41 12.02 13.15
N PHE A 370 -18.26 11.00 12.99
CA PHE A 370 -18.19 10.11 11.83
C PHE A 370 -18.83 10.77 10.62
N GLU A 371 -18.07 11.02 9.55
CA GLU A 371 -18.65 11.55 8.30
C GLU A 371 -19.36 10.47 7.46
N SER A 372 -18.89 9.23 7.56
CA SER A 372 -19.36 8.11 6.76
C SER A 372 -19.31 6.80 7.57
N ILE A 373 -20.04 5.81 7.07
CA ILE A 373 -20.03 4.43 7.56
C ILE A 373 -19.07 3.65 6.65
N GLY A 374 -18.01 3.08 7.22
CA GLY A 374 -17.15 2.12 6.53
C GLY A 374 -17.52 0.69 6.93
N THR A 375 -17.58 -0.21 5.96
CA THR A 375 -17.81 -1.64 6.21
C THR A 375 -17.08 -2.51 5.19
N ASP A 376 -16.52 -3.62 5.66
CA ASP A 376 -15.78 -4.58 4.87
C ASP A 376 -16.69 -5.79 4.63
N ALA A 377 -17.19 -5.91 3.40
CA ALA A 377 -18.30 -6.82 3.10
C ALA A 377 -18.00 -7.66 1.85
N TYR A 378 -17.59 -8.90 2.07
CA TYR A 378 -17.29 -9.85 1.01
C TYR A 378 -18.51 -10.71 0.65
N ILE A 379 -18.62 -11.07 -0.63
CA ILE A 379 -19.45 -12.20 -1.05
C ILE A 379 -18.68 -13.48 -0.72
N TRP A 380 -19.29 -14.34 0.11
CA TRP A 380 -18.80 -15.67 0.46
C TRP A 380 -19.98 -16.63 0.56
N ASP A 381 -20.37 -17.17 -0.60
CA ASP A 381 -21.61 -17.95 -0.74
C ASP A 381 -21.62 -19.20 0.18
N LYS A 382 -20.47 -19.86 0.39
CA LYS A 382 -20.36 -21.08 1.23
C LYS A 382 -20.84 -20.90 2.67
N VAL A 383 -20.73 -19.70 3.23
CA VAL A 383 -21.17 -19.41 4.61
C VAL A 383 -22.46 -18.58 4.64
N GLY A 384 -23.11 -18.42 3.49
CA GLY A 384 -24.37 -17.67 3.36
C GLY A 384 -24.20 -16.16 3.20
N TRP A 385 -22.98 -15.64 3.05
CA TRP A 385 -22.73 -14.23 2.74
C TRP A 385 -22.91 -13.97 1.24
N THR A 386 -24.12 -14.22 0.77
CA THR A 386 -24.50 -14.02 -0.64
C THR A 386 -24.60 -12.53 -1.00
N GLU A 387 -24.74 -12.21 -2.29
CA GLU A 387 -25.08 -10.84 -2.72
C GLU A 387 -26.28 -10.25 -1.96
N ASN A 388 -27.33 -11.05 -1.75
CA ASN A 388 -28.51 -10.62 -1.02
C ASN A 388 -28.22 -10.34 0.45
N TRP A 389 -27.31 -11.10 1.07
CA TRP A 389 -26.85 -10.84 2.42
C TRP A 389 -26.10 -9.51 2.49
N VAL A 390 -25.20 -9.24 1.54
CA VAL A 390 -24.43 -7.99 1.48
C VAL A 390 -25.35 -6.78 1.26
N LEU A 391 -26.29 -6.88 0.32
CA LEU A 391 -27.30 -5.83 0.09
C LEU A 391 -28.18 -5.57 1.33
N LYS A 392 -28.57 -6.64 2.03
CA LYS A 392 -29.33 -6.52 3.29
C LYS A 392 -28.50 -5.88 4.39
N HIS A 393 -27.22 -6.21 4.48
CA HIS A 393 -26.27 -5.57 5.40
C HIS A 393 -26.21 -4.06 5.15
N PHE A 394 -25.97 -3.62 3.91
CA PHE A 394 -25.98 -2.18 3.57
C PHE A 394 -27.32 -1.50 3.87
N SER A 395 -28.44 -2.17 3.59
CA SER A 395 -29.77 -1.65 3.91
C SER A 395 -29.95 -1.37 5.41
N LYS A 396 -29.48 -2.26 6.28
CA LYS A 396 -29.54 -2.04 7.74
C LYS A 396 -28.70 -0.84 8.18
N LEU A 397 -27.57 -0.58 7.52
CA LEU A 397 -26.69 0.56 7.85
C LEU A 397 -27.34 1.92 7.52
N LYS A 398 -28.32 1.95 6.60
CA LYS A 398 -29.06 3.19 6.27
C LYS A 398 -29.77 3.81 7.48
N LYS A 399 -30.06 3.04 8.53
CA LYS A 399 -30.65 3.53 9.79
C LYS A 399 -29.84 4.66 10.45
N PHE A 400 -28.54 4.75 10.16
CA PHE A 400 -27.66 5.77 10.72
C PHE A 400 -27.68 7.09 9.91
N GLY A 401 -28.35 7.13 8.74
CA GLY A 401 -28.54 8.37 7.97
C GLY A 401 -27.25 8.99 7.39
N LYS A 402 -26.17 8.19 7.25
CA LYS A 402 -24.87 8.65 6.73
C LYS A 402 -24.50 7.94 5.42
N PRO A 403 -23.64 8.55 4.58
CA PRO A 403 -23.01 7.88 3.44
C PRO A 403 -22.38 6.54 3.82
N ILE A 404 -22.65 5.49 3.04
CA ILE A 404 -22.08 4.15 3.25
C ILE A 404 -20.96 3.94 2.22
N ASN A 405 -19.79 3.55 2.70
CA ASN A 405 -18.65 3.17 1.88
C ASN A 405 -18.29 1.71 2.17
N VAL A 406 -18.15 0.89 1.13
CA VAL A 406 -17.55 -0.44 1.26
C VAL A 406 -16.05 -0.26 1.23
N THR A 407 -15.41 -0.40 2.38
CA THR A 407 -14.00 -0.05 2.59
C THR A 407 -13.05 -1.18 2.20
N GLU A 408 -13.57 -2.40 2.09
CA GLU A 408 -12.83 -3.55 1.60
C GLU A 408 -13.76 -4.58 0.93
N TRP A 409 -13.38 -5.02 -0.28
CA TRP A 409 -13.96 -6.14 -1.01
C TRP A 409 -12.97 -6.61 -2.09
N GLY A 410 -13.06 -7.85 -2.55
CA GLY A 410 -12.15 -8.37 -3.58
C GLY A 410 -12.15 -9.89 -3.67
N CYS A 411 -11.27 -10.43 -4.51
CA CYS A 411 -11.03 -11.86 -4.65
C CYS A 411 -9.54 -12.14 -4.83
N LEU A 412 -9.08 -13.28 -4.29
CA LEU A 412 -7.74 -13.80 -4.55
C LEU A 412 -7.64 -14.31 -6.01
N THR A 413 -6.42 -14.38 -6.55
CA THR A 413 -6.17 -14.68 -7.98
C THR A 413 -5.81 -16.16 -8.24
N TYR A 414 -6.67 -17.07 -7.80
CA TYR A 414 -6.50 -18.52 -8.04
C TYR A 414 -7.83 -19.22 -8.29
N LYS A 415 -7.77 -20.41 -8.91
CA LYS A 415 -8.98 -21.15 -9.30
C LYS A 415 -9.90 -21.45 -8.11
N GLY A 416 -11.15 -20.99 -8.17
CA GLY A 416 -12.14 -21.21 -7.11
C GLY A 416 -12.04 -20.25 -5.92
N ALA A 417 -11.16 -19.25 -5.99
CA ALA A 417 -11.01 -18.23 -4.94
C ALA A 417 -12.33 -17.49 -4.62
N SER A 418 -13.23 -17.34 -5.59
CA SER A 418 -14.54 -16.68 -5.37
C SER A 418 -15.43 -17.40 -4.36
N GLN A 419 -15.13 -18.67 -4.07
CA GLN A 419 -15.90 -19.51 -3.15
C GLN A 419 -15.26 -19.59 -1.75
N GLU A 420 -14.05 -19.04 -1.59
CA GLU A 420 -13.31 -19.07 -0.33
C GLU A 420 -13.24 -17.68 0.31
N TRP A 421 -12.78 -17.63 1.56
CA TRP A 421 -12.53 -16.39 2.28
C TRP A 421 -11.03 -16.05 2.37
N GLY A 422 -10.77 -14.75 2.52
CA GLY A 422 -9.55 -14.04 2.13
C GLY A 422 -8.23 -14.29 2.84
N PHE A 423 -8.14 -15.23 3.78
CA PHE A 423 -6.90 -15.45 4.51
C PHE A 423 -6.63 -16.94 4.69
N THR A 424 -6.34 -17.60 3.58
CA THR A 424 -5.90 -18.98 3.61
C THR A 424 -4.44 -19.02 4.10
N ASN A 425 -4.17 -19.68 5.23
CA ASN A 425 -2.82 -20.18 5.60
C ASN A 425 -2.33 -21.28 4.63
N GLU A 426 -3.03 -21.45 3.53
CA GLU A 426 -2.82 -22.51 2.58
C GLU A 426 -1.66 -22.12 1.69
N ASP A 427 -0.82 -23.11 1.40
CA ASP A 427 0.17 -22.97 0.37
C ASP A 427 -0.54 -22.64 -0.95
N PHE A 428 -0.51 -21.37 -1.34
CA PHE A 428 -1.07 -20.90 -2.60
C PHE A 428 -0.50 -21.68 -3.79
N ALA A 429 0.65 -22.36 -3.66
CA ALA A 429 1.19 -23.22 -4.72
C ALA A 429 0.21 -24.34 -5.13
N LYS A 430 -0.66 -24.80 -4.22
CA LYS A 430 -1.61 -25.90 -4.51
C LYS A 430 -2.74 -25.51 -5.48
N TYR A 431 -3.06 -24.22 -5.59
CA TYR A 431 -4.12 -23.74 -6.48
C TYR A 431 -3.54 -23.20 -7.79
N PRO A 432 -4.09 -23.54 -8.96
CA PRO A 432 -3.71 -22.88 -10.21
C PRO A 432 -3.97 -21.36 -10.15
N TYR A 433 -3.05 -20.56 -10.68
CA TYR A 433 -3.29 -19.13 -10.89
C TYR A 433 -4.46 -18.97 -11.88
N ASP A 434 -5.40 -18.08 -11.58
CA ASP A 434 -6.57 -17.81 -12.42
C ASP A 434 -7.02 -16.36 -12.19
N GLU A 435 -6.68 -15.48 -13.13
CA GLU A 435 -7.08 -14.08 -13.11
C GLU A 435 -8.52 -13.86 -13.62
N ASP A 436 -9.04 -14.77 -14.43
CA ASP A 436 -10.44 -14.74 -14.88
C ASP A 436 -11.39 -14.98 -13.70
N GLU A 437 -10.98 -15.79 -12.71
CA GLU A 437 -11.71 -15.97 -11.45
C GLU A 437 -11.85 -14.62 -10.69
N GLN A 438 -10.73 -13.91 -10.51
CA GLN A 438 -10.71 -12.60 -9.85
C GLN A 438 -11.54 -11.57 -10.63
N ALA A 439 -11.34 -11.48 -11.95
CA ALA A 439 -12.07 -10.57 -12.83
C ALA A 439 -13.58 -10.86 -12.83
N SER A 440 -13.97 -12.13 -12.82
CA SER A 440 -15.37 -12.56 -12.75
C SER A 440 -16.02 -12.16 -11.43
N TYR A 441 -15.33 -12.35 -10.30
CA TYR A 441 -15.78 -11.87 -9.00
C TYR A 441 -15.93 -10.35 -8.99
N ILE A 442 -14.95 -9.62 -9.50
CA ILE A 442 -14.98 -8.14 -9.54
C ILE A 442 -16.17 -7.66 -10.35
N ASN A 443 -16.39 -8.22 -11.53
CA ASN A 443 -17.53 -7.88 -12.38
C ASN A 443 -18.88 -8.22 -11.72
N ARG A 444 -18.98 -9.35 -11.01
CA ARG A 444 -20.17 -9.73 -10.21
C ARG A 444 -20.43 -8.70 -9.11
N TYR A 445 -19.40 -8.35 -8.34
CA TYR A 445 -19.50 -7.42 -7.23
C TYR A 445 -19.86 -6.00 -7.70
N CYS A 446 -19.23 -5.49 -8.77
CA CYS A 446 -19.59 -4.19 -9.37
C CYS A 446 -21.06 -4.12 -9.82
N LYS A 447 -21.59 -5.20 -10.41
CA LYS A 447 -23.02 -5.27 -10.77
C LYS A 447 -23.93 -5.21 -9.55
N MET A 448 -23.53 -5.81 -8.42
CA MET A 448 -24.26 -5.70 -7.16
C MET A 448 -24.19 -4.27 -6.59
N LEU A 449 -23.01 -3.64 -6.61
CA LEU A 449 -22.81 -2.27 -6.11
C LEU A 449 -23.71 -1.24 -6.82
N ASN A 450 -23.90 -1.39 -8.14
CA ASN A 450 -24.82 -0.54 -8.91
C ASN A 450 -26.28 -0.60 -8.43
N ARG A 451 -26.66 -1.63 -7.65
CA ARG A 451 -27.99 -1.81 -7.06
C ARG A 451 -28.01 -1.49 -5.56
N ALA A 452 -26.85 -1.29 -4.93
CA ALA A 452 -26.72 -1.17 -3.48
C ALA A 452 -27.12 0.21 -2.93
N ASN A 453 -27.09 1.25 -3.77
CA ASN A 453 -27.28 2.65 -3.37
C ASN A 453 -26.35 3.02 -2.18
N ILE A 454 -25.05 2.91 -2.43
CA ILE A 454 -23.97 3.28 -1.51
C ILE A 454 -23.16 4.44 -2.11
N SER A 455 -22.35 5.10 -1.31
CA SER A 455 -21.58 6.27 -1.71
C SER A 455 -20.21 5.92 -2.30
N GLY A 456 -19.56 4.87 -1.81
CA GLY A 456 -18.21 4.52 -2.25
C GLY A 456 -17.89 3.04 -2.13
N ALA A 457 -16.92 2.58 -2.92
CA ALA A 457 -16.44 1.20 -2.88
C ALA A 457 -14.93 1.16 -3.17
N PHE A 458 -14.20 0.39 -2.37
CA PHE A 458 -12.74 0.32 -2.40
C PHE A 458 -12.28 -1.13 -2.57
N LEU A 459 -11.77 -1.45 -3.76
CA LEU A 459 -11.25 -2.78 -4.07
C LEU A 459 -9.96 -3.05 -3.26
N ASN A 460 -9.86 -4.24 -2.69
CA ASN A 460 -8.66 -4.77 -2.05
C ASN A 460 -7.95 -5.69 -3.05
N GLN A 461 -6.76 -5.38 -3.54
CA GLN A 461 -5.96 -4.14 -3.34
C GLN A 461 -5.17 -3.80 -4.62
N PHE A 462 -4.49 -2.66 -4.65
CA PHE A 462 -3.68 -2.26 -5.81
C PHE A 462 -2.62 -3.32 -6.13
N ASP A 463 -1.75 -3.64 -5.16
CA ASP A 463 -0.71 -4.64 -5.34
C ASP A 463 -0.56 -5.59 -4.15
N ASP A 464 -0.04 -6.78 -4.41
CA ASP A 464 0.21 -7.82 -3.39
C ASP A 464 1.54 -8.53 -3.67
N GLU A 465 2.31 -8.83 -2.62
CA GLU A 465 3.56 -9.58 -2.75
C GLU A 465 3.32 -11.04 -3.17
N ARG A 466 2.13 -11.55 -2.91
CA ARG A 466 1.70 -12.89 -3.26
C ARG A 466 1.16 -12.88 -4.68
N LEU A 467 1.73 -13.72 -5.55
CA LEU A 467 1.28 -13.86 -6.94
C LEU A 467 -0.23 -14.17 -7.05
N LYS A 468 -0.78 -14.94 -6.10
CA LYS A 468 -2.20 -15.33 -6.05
C LYS A 468 -2.97 -14.55 -4.98
N GLY A 469 -2.45 -13.38 -4.61
CA GLY A 469 -3.00 -12.48 -3.60
C GLY A 469 -4.21 -11.70 -4.10
N TYR A 470 -4.53 -10.60 -3.41
CA TYR A 470 -5.64 -9.70 -3.75
C TYR A 470 -5.24 -8.60 -4.74
N GLY A 471 -3.94 -8.44 -5.00
CA GLY A 471 -3.40 -7.39 -5.84
C GLY A 471 -3.90 -7.50 -7.28
N LEU A 472 -4.30 -6.38 -7.87
CA LEU A 472 -4.41 -6.27 -9.33
C LEU A 472 -3.04 -6.33 -10.00
N TYR A 473 -2.03 -5.85 -9.28
CA TYR A 473 -0.64 -5.88 -9.70
C TYR A 473 0.20 -6.69 -8.72
N LYS A 474 1.29 -7.25 -9.20
CA LYS A 474 2.28 -7.86 -8.32
C LYS A 474 3.10 -6.75 -7.67
N ALA A 475 3.24 -6.78 -6.35
CA ALA A 475 4.16 -5.88 -5.66
C ALA A 475 5.58 -6.17 -6.17
N THR A 476 6.18 -5.22 -6.86
CA THR A 476 7.56 -5.31 -7.33
C THR A 476 8.50 -5.16 -6.13
N ILE A 477 8.86 -6.28 -5.49
CA ILE A 477 9.97 -6.29 -4.54
C ILE A 477 11.27 -6.44 -5.34
N PRO A 478 12.35 -5.66 -5.10
CA PRO A 478 13.68 -6.19 -5.36
C PRO A 478 13.87 -7.44 -4.48
N PRO A 479 14.15 -8.61 -5.05
CA PRO A 479 14.21 -9.85 -4.28
C PRO A 479 15.38 -9.76 -3.29
N ILE A 480 15.08 -9.59 -2.00
CA ILE A 480 16.03 -9.90 -0.93
C ILE A 480 15.37 -10.94 -0.03
N LEU A 481 15.30 -12.15 -0.58
CA LEU A 481 15.43 -13.37 0.20
C LEU A 481 16.85 -13.40 0.75
N VAL A 482 17.03 -13.15 2.04
CA VAL A 482 18.16 -13.70 2.79
C VAL A 482 17.59 -14.54 3.92
N LEU A 483 17.80 -15.84 3.79
CA LEU A 483 17.70 -16.86 4.82
C LEU A 483 18.29 -16.34 6.14
N GLY A 484 17.49 -16.36 7.20
CA GLY A 484 17.93 -15.99 8.53
C GLY A 484 16.77 -15.53 9.39
N GLN A 485 16.00 -16.48 9.91
CA GLN A 485 15.11 -16.22 11.03
C GLN A 485 15.94 -15.67 12.20
N VAL A 486 15.86 -14.36 12.43
CA VAL A 486 16.08 -13.82 13.76
C VAL A 486 14.69 -13.61 14.33
N GLU A 487 14.25 -14.53 15.17
CA GLU A 487 13.11 -14.31 16.07
C GLU A 487 13.40 -13.03 16.88
N ARG A 488 12.84 -11.90 16.47
CA ARG A 488 12.60 -10.82 17.43
C ARG A 488 11.53 -11.35 18.37
N LYS A 489 11.89 -11.50 19.64
CA LYS A 489 10.94 -11.84 20.71
C LYS A 489 9.70 -10.97 20.56
N ALA A 490 8.57 -11.61 20.26
CA ALA A 490 7.28 -10.97 20.37
C ALA A 490 7.15 -10.39 21.79
N SER A 491 6.75 -9.13 21.88
CA SER A 491 6.27 -8.57 23.13
C SER A 491 5.08 -9.42 23.57
N THR A 492 5.28 -10.25 24.58
CA THR A 492 4.22 -11.10 25.12
C THR A 492 3.07 -10.25 25.61
N CYS A 493 1.88 -10.48 25.06
CA CYS A 493 0.67 -9.75 25.38
C CYS A 493 0.08 -10.27 26.70
N THR A 494 0.59 -9.83 27.85
CA THR A 494 -0.04 -10.08 29.16
C THR A 494 -0.78 -8.85 29.65
N ARG A 495 -2.09 -9.00 29.84
CA ARG A 495 -2.93 -8.02 30.53
C ARG A 495 -2.51 -7.98 32.00
N ALA A 496 -2.02 -6.83 32.48
CA ALA A 496 -1.69 -6.65 33.88
C ALA A 496 -2.96 -6.66 34.74
N THR A 497 -3.29 -7.80 35.33
CA THR A 497 -4.28 -7.88 36.41
C THR A 497 -3.57 -7.71 37.76
N ARG A 498 -3.89 -6.63 38.47
CA ARG A 498 -3.53 -6.47 39.89
C ARG A 498 -4.40 -7.41 40.74
N SER A 499 -3.80 -8.36 41.44
CA SER A 499 -4.34 -8.88 42.72
C SER A 499 -3.27 -9.57 43.57
N ASN A 500 -3.32 -9.31 44.87
CA ASN A 500 -2.40 -9.73 45.92
C ASN A 500 -2.36 -11.24 46.23
N ASN A 501 -1.20 -11.66 46.76
CA ASN A 501 -0.92 -12.76 47.69
C ASN A 501 -1.23 -14.23 47.30
N LYS A 502 -0.17 -15.04 47.10
CA LYS A 502 0.37 -15.98 48.13
C LYS A 502 1.60 -16.76 47.61
N ILE A 503 2.56 -16.93 48.52
CA ILE A 503 3.78 -17.75 48.52
C ILE A 503 3.35 -19.26 48.46
N VAL A 504 3.96 -20.27 47.82
CA VAL A 504 5.31 -20.92 47.87
C VAL A 504 5.33 -22.10 46.83
N PRO A 505 6.38 -22.95 46.66
CA PRO A 505 7.71 -22.77 46.08
C PRO A 505 8.00 -23.58 44.78
N ARG A 506 9.16 -23.25 44.20
CA ARG A 506 9.91 -23.92 43.12
C ARG A 506 10.13 -25.43 43.30
N PHE A 507 10.08 -26.18 42.20
CA PHE A 507 10.83 -27.44 42.01
C PHE A 507 11.63 -27.40 40.69
N ARG A 508 12.90 -27.82 40.79
CA ARG A 508 13.87 -28.03 39.70
C ARG A 508 14.14 -29.53 39.58
N LEU A 509 14.25 -30.04 38.35
CA LEU A 509 15.09 -31.14 37.79
C LEU A 509 14.35 -31.63 36.54
N GLY A 510 14.93 -31.90 35.37
CA GLY A 510 16.28 -32.31 35.04
C GLY A 510 16.20 -33.66 34.28
N ARG A 511 16.33 -33.60 32.93
CA ARG A 511 16.71 -34.66 31.96
C ARG A 511 16.06 -36.05 32.05
N PHE A 512 15.52 -36.58 30.93
CA PHE A 512 15.73 -37.98 30.53
C PHE A 512 15.42 -38.26 29.02
N LEU A 513 16.49 -38.61 28.29
CA LEU A 513 16.69 -39.64 27.25
C LEU A 513 15.93 -39.74 25.89
N LYS A 514 16.77 -39.79 24.84
CA LYS A 514 16.62 -40.42 23.52
C LYS A 514 16.35 -41.93 23.59
N ARG A 515 15.43 -42.43 22.75
CA ARG A 515 15.59 -43.49 21.71
C ARG A 515 14.25 -44.18 21.48
N LEU A 516 13.83 -44.29 20.21
CA LEU A 516 13.51 -45.56 19.55
C LEU A 516 13.30 -45.29 18.04
N ARG A 517 14.19 -45.87 17.22
CA ARG A 517 13.97 -46.16 15.80
C ARG A 517 13.62 -47.64 15.72
N SER A 518 12.55 -48.00 15.02
CA SER A 518 12.49 -49.19 14.16
C SER A 518 11.12 -49.28 13.47
N HIS A 519 11.15 -49.36 12.13
CA HIS A 519 10.27 -50.11 11.21
C HIS A 519 8.75 -49.87 11.33
N SER A 520 7.98 -49.57 10.29
CA SER A 520 7.86 -50.36 9.06
C SER A 520 7.15 -49.59 7.93
N THR A 521 7.54 -49.98 6.72
CA THR A 521 6.90 -49.81 5.41
C THR A 521 5.38 -49.96 5.44
N ILE A 522 4.65 -49.11 4.70
CA ILE A 522 3.48 -49.47 3.86
C ILE A 522 3.36 -48.38 2.76
N GLN A 523 3.56 -48.81 1.51
CA GLN A 523 2.99 -48.18 0.32
C GLN A 523 1.53 -48.61 0.22
N ILE A 524 0.61 -47.69 -0.08
CA ILE A 524 -0.52 -47.97 -0.99
C ILE A 524 -0.74 -46.71 -1.85
N ARG A 525 -0.61 -46.89 -3.17
CA ARG A 525 -1.20 -46.03 -4.20
C ARG A 525 -2.64 -46.49 -4.43
N SER A 526 -3.55 -45.54 -4.52
CA SER A 526 -4.62 -45.47 -5.52
C SER A 526 -5.13 -44.04 -5.57
#